data_AF-A0A354BA84-F1
#
_entry.id   AF-A0A354BA84-F1
#
_cell.length_a   1.000
_cell.length_b   1.000
_cell.length_c   1.000
_cell.angle_alpha   90.00
_cell.angle_beta   90.00
_cell.angle_gamma   90.00
#
_symmetry.space_group_name_H-M   'P 1'
#
loop_
_entity.id
_entity.type
_entity.pdbx_description
1 polymer ?
#
loop_
_entity_poly.entity_id
_entity_poly.type
_entity_poly.pdbx_seq_one_letter_code
_entity_poly.pdbx_strand_id
1 'polypeptide(L)'
;TMSEAFGIEGRGRFYDGVGAIRDVIQNHLLQIVGLLAMEPPVSSEPDALRDEIVKVMSAIPALTPDNVVRGRYDGYLDEPDISPTSDTETFAAVRLEIDNWRWAGVPFFIRAGKGMDETVTEAVIELRQTPQDLFAPEGKPPANVIRFRMKPDDVISMSMQAKVPGDGLRAQGVDLTVDYGEALGGDGPDPYERLIGDALDGDPRLFARQDSVEEAWRIVEGVLDSTTPLHDYRRGSSGPDCASLLPGGLSWPQH
;
A
#
# COMPACT_ATOMS: atom_id res chain seq x y z
N THR A 1 -1.99 -1.55 0.39
CA THR A 1 -1.96 -3.03 0.48
C THR A 1 -1.48 -3.60 -0.83
N MET A 2 -0.60 -4.60 -0.81
CA MET A 2 -0.31 -5.47 -1.95
C MET A 2 -0.26 -6.93 -1.46
N SER A 3 -1.38 -7.62 -1.59
CA SER A 3 -1.50 -9.04 -1.20
C SER A 3 -1.48 -9.92 -2.45
N GLU A 4 -0.86 -11.08 -2.33
CA GLU A 4 -0.84 -12.11 -3.37
C GLU A 4 -1.31 -13.44 -2.76
N ALA A 5 -2.35 -14.04 -3.34
CA ALA A 5 -2.89 -15.30 -2.85
C ALA A 5 -1.95 -16.50 -3.10
N PHE A 6 -1.04 -16.36 -4.06
CA PHE A 6 -0.04 -17.37 -4.41
C PHE A 6 1.24 -17.20 -3.58
N GLY A 7 2.02 -18.27 -3.47
CA GLY A 7 3.28 -18.30 -2.72
C GLY A 7 4.46 -17.77 -3.55
N ILE A 8 5.64 -18.36 -3.37
CA ILE A 8 6.83 -17.98 -4.16
C ILE A 8 6.95 -18.68 -5.52
N GLU A 9 6.03 -19.60 -5.85
CA GLU A 9 5.88 -20.25 -7.16
C GLU A 9 7.21 -20.79 -7.76
N GLY A 10 8.00 -21.48 -6.94
CA GLY A 10 9.27 -22.08 -7.39
C GLY A 10 10.43 -21.10 -7.55
N ARG A 11 10.27 -19.83 -7.13
CA ARG A 11 11.34 -18.82 -7.13
C ARG A 11 12.14 -18.80 -5.82
N GLY A 12 12.20 -19.91 -5.09
CA GLY A 12 12.78 -20.01 -3.74
C GLY A 12 14.18 -19.41 -3.63
N ARG A 13 15.11 -19.87 -4.47
CA ARG A 13 16.49 -19.37 -4.50
C ARG A 13 16.62 -17.85 -4.63
N PHE A 14 15.74 -17.23 -5.43
CA PHE A 14 15.75 -15.78 -5.60
C PHE A 14 15.08 -15.09 -4.42
N TYR A 15 13.90 -15.56 -4.03
CA TYR A 15 13.09 -14.91 -3.02
C TYR A 15 13.72 -14.92 -1.62
N ASP A 16 14.44 -16.01 -1.27
CA ASP A 16 15.08 -16.18 0.04
C ASP A 16 16.21 -15.16 0.31
N GLY A 17 16.72 -14.49 -0.72
CA GLY A 17 17.69 -13.38 -0.56
C GLY A 17 17.05 -11.99 -0.58
N VAL A 18 15.74 -11.90 -0.84
CA VAL A 18 15.04 -10.65 -1.13
C VAL A 18 14.05 -10.32 -0.02
N GLY A 19 13.06 -11.21 0.22
CA GLY A 19 11.97 -10.98 1.16
C GLY A 19 10.95 -9.93 0.69
N ALA A 20 9.80 -9.88 1.36
CA ALA A 20 8.69 -8.99 0.96
C ALA A 20 9.08 -7.49 1.00
N ILE A 21 9.98 -7.09 1.92
CA ILE A 21 10.38 -5.67 2.04
C ILE A 21 11.12 -5.23 0.77
N ARG A 22 12.09 -6.00 0.28
CA ARG A 22 12.84 -5.66 -0.94
C ARG A 22 12.06 -5.94 -2.22
N ASP A 23 11.22 -6.99 -2.22
CA ASP A 23 10.48 -7.41 -3.42
C ASP A 23 9.45 -6.35 -3.83
N VAL A 24 8.68 -5.80 -2.87
CA VAL A 24 7.52 -4.95 -3.17
C VAL A 24 7.37 -3.67 -2.33
N ILE A 25 7.90 -3.61 -1.10
CA ILE A 25 7.77 -2.40 -0.27
C ILE A 25 8.73 -1.32 -0.75
N GLN A 26 10.02 -1.65 -0.86
CA GLN A 26 11.09 -0.73 -1.23
C GLN A 26 10.82 -0.04 -2.58
N ASN A 27 10.23 -0.75 -3.53
CA ASN A 27 9.95 -0.23 -4.87
C ASN A 27 8.48 0.20 -5.01
N HIS A 28 7.57 -0.71 -5.32
CA HIS A 28 6.19 -0.47 -5.75
C HIS A 28 5.39 0.34 -4.73
N LEU A 29 5.39 -0.07 -3.46
CA LEU A 29 4.52 0.56 -2.46
C LEU A 29 5.04 1.93 -2.01
N LEU A 30 6.36 2.12 -1.93
CA LEU A 30 6.93 3.46 -1.70
C LEU A 30 6.69 4.41 -2.88
N GLN A 31 6.69 3.93 -4.14
CA GLN A 31 6.28 4.75 -5.28
C GLN A 31 4.80 5.15 -5.20
N ILE A 32 3.91 4.24 -4.81
CA ILE A 32 2.49 4.56 -4.56
C ILE A 32 2.36 5.61 -3.45
N VAL A 33 3.09 5.48 -2.35
CA VAL A 33 3.11 6.51 -1.29
C VAL A 33 3.60 7.85 -1.83
N GLY A 34 4.66 7.86 -2.63
CA GLY A 34 5.17 9.06 -3.29
C GLY A 34 4.09 9.78 -4.11
N LEU A 35 3.37 9.05 -4.96
CA LEU A 35 2.29 9.60 -5.79
C LEU A 35 1.09 10.09 -4.97
N LEU A 36 0.74 9.40 -3.88
CA LEU A 36 -0.38 9.79 -3.02
C LEU A 36 -0.06 11.00 -2.14
N ALA A 37 1.20 11.17 -1.75
CA ALA A 37 1.61 12.13 -0.73
C ALA A 37 2.36 13.36 -1.28
N MET A 38 2.81 13.34 -2.54
CA MET A 38 3.48 14.47 -3.16
C MET A 38 2.63 15.75 -3.17
N GLU A 39 3.29 16.90 -3.24
CA GLU A 39 2.60 18.16 -3.54
C GLU A 39 2.22 18.24 -5.03
N PRO A 40 1.28 19.12 -5.41
CA PRO A 40 1.02 19.37 -6.82
C PRO A 40 2.30 19.85 -7.54
N PRO A 41 2.69 19.22 -8.65
CA PRO A 41 3.87 19.62 -9.39
C PRO A 41 3.66 21.00 -10.03
N VAL A 42 4.75 21.75 -10.19
CA VAL A 42 4.71 23.12 -10.75
C VAL A 42 4.35 23.15 -12.24
N SER A 43 4.43 22.01 -12.93
CA SER A 43 4.06 21.86 -14.33
C SER A 43 3.82 20.38 -14.68
N SER A 44 3.44 20.11 -15.93
CA SER A 44 3.34 18.76 -16.47
C SER A 44 4.68 18.16 -16.93
N GLU A 45 5.79 18.90 -16.79
CA GLU A 45 7.10 18.40 -17.18
C GLU A 45 7.50 17.19 -16.33
N PRO A 46 8.16 16.18 -16.91
CA PRO A 46 8.51 14.95 -16.20
C PRO A 46 9.33 15.17 -14.93
N ASP A 47 10.26 16.14 -14.93
CA ASP A 47 11.03 16.46 -13.74
C ASP A 47 10.20 17.14 -12.65
N ALA A 48 9.21 17.96 -13.01
CA ALA A 48 8.36 18.62 -12.02
C ALA A 48 7.56 17.59 -11.19
N LEU A 49 7.11 16.50 -11.82
CA LEU A 49 6.47 15.38 -11.12
C LEU A 49 7.46 14.64 -10.21
N ARG A 50 8.62 14.27 -10.77
CA ARG A 50 9.63 13.47 -10.06
C ARG A 50 10.25 14.23 -8.88
N ASP A 51 10.40 15.54 -8.99
CA ASP A 51 10.88 16.41 -7.91
C ASP A 51 9.94 16.37 -6.70
N GLU A 52 8.62 16.39 -6.90
CA GLU A 52 7.66 16.32 -5.79
C GLU A 52 7.59 14.92 -5.16
N ILE A 53 7.81 13.86 -5.93
CA ILE A 53 7.97 12.49 -5.40
C ILE A 53 9.22 12.40 -4.52
N VAL A 54 10.37 12.87 -5.00
CA VAL A 54 11.64 12.83 -4.24
C VAL A 54 11.54 13.66 -2.97
N LYS A 55 10.93 14.86 -3.06
CA LYS A 55 10.71 15.74 -1.93
C LYS A 55 9.88 15.08 -0.84
N VAL A 56 8.77 14.41 -1.17
CA VAL A 56 7.98 13.71 -0.16
C VAL A 56 8.72 12.49 0.41
N MET A 57 9.43 11.74 -0.43
CA MET A 57 10.24 10.59 0.01
C MET A 57 11.35 11.01 0.99
N SER A 58 12.00 12.16 0.74
CA SER A 58 13.01 12.74 1.64
C SER A 58 12.48 13.14 3.01
N ALA A 59 11.16 13.37 3.12
CA ALA A 59 10.49 13.68 4.38
C ALA A 59 10.06 12.42 5.16
N ILE A 60 10.25 11.22 4.61
CA ILE A 60 9.93 9.95 5.30
C ILE A 60 11.14 9.54 6.14
N PRO A 61 11.06 9.49 7.49
CA PRO A 61 12.15 8.98 8.32
C PRO A 61 12.48 7.52 7.98
N ALA A 62 13.73 7.11 8.24
CA ALA A 62 14.11 5.70 8.10
C ALA A 62 13.27 4.83 9.05
N LEU A 63 12.80 3.68 8.55
CA LEU A 63 12.11 2.70 9.35
C LEU A 63 13.01 2.15 10.46
N THR A 64 12.43 1.95 11.63
CA THR A 64 13.06 1.24 12.74
C THR A 64 12.32 -0.08 12.98
N PRO A 65 12.92 -1.06 13.68
CA PRO A 65 12.27 -2.34 13.99
C PRO A 65 10.88 -2.19 14.65
N ASP A 66 10.66 -1.13 15.43
CA ASP A 66 9.38 -0.84 16.10
C ASP A 66 8.26 -0.44 15.12
N ASN A 67 8.61 -0.10 13.89
CA ASN A 67 7.67 0.30 12.84
C ASN A 67 7.29 -0.85 11.92
N VAL A 68 7.81 -2.06 12.15
CA VAL A 68 7.74 -3.17 11.20
C VAL A 68 7.21 -4.42 11.89
N VAL A 69 6.31 -5.13 11.21
CA VAL A 69 5.95 -6.51 11.52
C VAL A 69 6.33 -7.37 10.33
N ARG A 70 7.16 -8.40 10.57
CA ARG A 70 7.57 -9.39 9.58
C ARG A 70 6.78 -10.67 9.81
N GLY A 71 6.39 -11.34 8.73
CA GLY A 71 5.74 -12.63 8.82
C GLY A 71 6.15 -13.60 7.72
N ARG A 72 5.88 -14.88 7.96
CA ARG A 72 6.15 -15.96 7.02
C ARG A 72 4.96 -16.93 6.95
N TYR A 73 4.52 -17.29 5.75
CA TYR A 73 3.41 -18.24 5.64
C TYR A 73 3.85 -19.67 6.00
N ASP A 74 2.94 -20.43 6.62
CA ASP A 74 3.14 -21.85 6.91
C ASP A 74 3.43 -22.65 5.62
N GLY A 75 4.53 -23.40 5.62
CA GLY A 75 4.99 -24.20 4.47
C GLY A 75 6.04 -23.52 3.60
N TYR A 76 6.44 -22.27 3.88
CA TYR A 76 7.52 -21.61 3.13
C TYR A 76 8.86 -22.36 3.23
N LEU A 77 9.20 -22.88 4.41
CA LEU A 77 10.46 -23.63 4.62
C LEU A 77 10.46 -25.00 3.92
N ASP A 78 9.30 -25.48 3.48
CA ASP A 78 9.15 -26.73 2.73
C ASP A 78 9.27 -26.51 1.21
N GLU A 79 9.33 -25.26 0.75
CA GLU A 79 9.49 -24.92 -0.67
C GLU A 79 10.89 -25.30 -1.19
N PRO A 80 11.01 -25.71 -2.46
CA PRO A 80 12.31 -26.00 -3.07
C PRO A 80 13.26 -24.80 -3.02
N ASP A 81 14.55 -25.08 -2.83
CA ASP A 81 15.63 -24.08 -2.76
C ASP A 81 15.49 -23.05 -1.60
N ILE A 82 14.73 -23.35 -0.55
CA ILE A 82 14.68 -22.55 0.70
C ILE A 82 15.53 -23.18 1.80
N SER A 83 16.28 -22.37 2.54
CA SER A 83 16.99 -22.84 3.73
C SER A 83 16.00 -23.23 4.84
N PRO A 84 16.13 -24.41 5.50
CA PRO A 84 15.31 -24.77 6.66
C PRO A 84 15.45 -23.82 7.86
N THR A 85 16.47 -22.96 7.85
CA THR A 85 16.73 -21.94 8.87
C THR A 85 16.54 -20.51 8.34
N SER A 86 15.90 -20.37 7.17
CA SER A 86 15.60 -19.06 6.58
C SER A 86 14.82 -18.19 7.57
N ASP A 87 15.24 -16.93 7.68
CA ASP A 87 14.52 -15.88 8.40
C ASP A 87 13.83 -14.90 7.43
N THR A 88 13.67 -15.28 6.16
CA THR A 88 13.10 -14.41 5.13
C THR A 88 11.60 -14.22 5.33
N GLU A 89 11.16 -12.97 5.31
CA GLU A 89 9.73 -12.65 5.41
C GLU A 89 8.99 -12.81 4.08
N THR A 90 7.84 -13.47 4.12
CA THR A 90 6.88 -13.53 3.01
C THR A 90 5.74 -12.52 3.17
N PHE A 91 5.71 -11.83 4.31
CA PHE A 91 4.79 -10.76 4.65
C PHE A 91 5.56 -9.67 5.40
N ALA A 92 5.25 -8.41 5.11
CA ALA A 92 5.67 -7.29 5.93
C ALA A 92 4.56 -6.24 6.03
N ALA A 93 4.34 -5.72 7.23
CA ALA A 93 3.55 -4.53 7.46
C ALA A 93 4.43 -3.46 8.09
N VAL A 94 4.34 -2.22 7.58
CA VAL A 94 5.14 -1.09 8.04
C VAL A 94 4.26 0.13 8.31
N ARG A 95 4.59 0.87 9.36
CA ARG A 95 4.07 2.22 9.62
C ARG A 95 5.12 3.25 9.22
N LEU A 96 4.72 4.15 8.34
CA LEU A 96 5.47 5.33 7.95
C LEU A 96 4.86 6.58 8.56
N GLU A 97 5.72 7.58 8.74
CA GLU A 97 5.33 8.96 8.99
C GLU A 97 5.99 9.83 7.92
N ILE A 98 5.37 10.95 7.57
CA ILE A 98 5.93 11.90 6.62
C ILE A 98 6.11 13.22 7.38
N ASP A 99 7.37 13.57 7.67
CA ASP A 99 7.75 14.74 8.46
C ASP A 99 7.71 16.01 7.61
N ASN A 100 6.50 16.40 7.23
CA ASN A 100 6.25 17.67 6.55
C ASN A 100 4.93 18.31 7.02
N TRP A 101 4.71 19.55 6.61
CA TRP A 101 3.56 20.34 7.06
C TRP A 101 2.20 19.70 6.70
N ARG A 102 2.08 19.11 5.51
CA ARG A 102 0.81 18.54 5.01
C ARG A 102 0.42 17.27 5.77
N TRP A 103 1.39 16.41 6.04
CA TRP A 103 1.18 15.06 6.57
C TRP A 103 1.53 14.89 8.04
N ALA A 104 1.88 15.98 8.73
CA ALA A 104 2.13 15.99 10.17
C ALA A 104 1.01 15.29 10.96
N GLY A 105 1.37 14.21 11.66
CA GLY A 105 0.45 13.41 12.48
C GLY A 105 -0.52 12.51 11.69
N VAL A 106 -0.31 12.33 10.39
CA VAL A 106 -1.06 11.37 9.56
C VAL A 106 -0.20 10.11 9.36
N PRO A 107 -0.57 8.96 9.94
CA PRO A 107 0.18 7.73 9.74
C PRO A 107 -0.10 7.13 8.37
N PHE A 108 0.93 6.55 7.74
CA PHE A 108 0.81 5.78 6.51
C PHE A 108 1.08 4.32 6.83
N PHE A 109 0.17 3.43 6.47
CA PHE A 109 0.33 2.00 6.69
C PHE A 109 0.47 1.27 5.36
N ILE A 110 1.54 0.49 5.25
CA ILE A 110 1.76 -0.40 4.12
C ILE A 110 1.70 -1.82 4.67
N ARG A 111 1.03 -2.71 3.94
CA ARG A 111 1.13 -4.16 4.14
C ARG A 111 1.31 -4.83 2.79
N ALA A 112 2.17 -5.83 2.75
CA ALA A 112 2.38 -6.66 1.59
C ALA A 112 2.68 -8.09 2.00
N GLY A 113 2.26 -9.06 1.19
CA GLY A 113 2.63 -10.44 1.45
C GLY A 113 2.15 -11.43 0.41
N LYS A 114 2.73 -12.63 0.48
CA LYS A 114 2.43 -13.80 -0.35
C LYS A 114 1.70 -14.87 0.44
N GLY A 115 1.01 -15.77 -0.26
CA GLY A 115 0.19 -16.80 0.38
C GLY A 115 -0.93 -16.20 1.22
N MET A 116 -1.45 -15.05 0.80
CA MET A 116 -2.54 -14.32 1.46
C MET A 116 -3.90 -14.91 1.08
N ASP A 117 -4.98 -14.40 1.67
CA ASP A 117 -6.36 -14.78 1.36
C ASP A 117 -6.83 -14.34 -0.04
N GLU A 118 -6.31 -13.22 -0.54
CA GLU A 118 -6.64 -12.71 -1.87
C GLU A 118 -5.45 -12.04 -2.59
N THR A 119 -5.60 -11.84 -3.90
CA THR A 119 -4.68 -11.02 -4.70
C THR A 119 -5.27 -9.63 -4.90
N VAL A 120 -4.71 -8.61 -4.25
CA VAL A 120 -5.20 -7.23 -4.31
C VAL A 120 -4.04 -6.24 -4.22
N THR A 121 -4.06 -5.21 -5.07
CA THR A 121 -3.21 -4.03 -4.92
C THR A 121 -4.09 -2.81 -4.79
N GLU A 122 -3.98 -2.11 -3.66
CA GLU A 122 -4.86 -0.98 -3.37
C GLU A 122 -4.23 0.08 -2.45
N ALA A 123 -4.74 1.29 -2.56
CA ALA A 123 -4.55 2.37 -1.61
C ALA A 123 -5.90 2.76 -1.00
N VAL A 124 -5.95 2.87 0.33
CA VAL A 124 -7.15 3.25 1.08
C VAL A 124 -6.85 4.51 1.88
N ILE A 125 -7.67 5.54 1.68
CA ILE A 125 -7.59 6.81 2.37
C ILE A 125 -8.81 6.90 3.28
N GLU A 126 -8.58 6.80 4.59
CA GLU A 126 -9.60 7.03 5.60
C GLU A 126 -9.58 8.51 6.02
N LEU A 127 -10.69 9.21 5.81
CA LEU A 127 -10.84 10.60 6.22
C LEU A 127 -11.16 10.68 7.71
N ARG A 128 -10.77 11.76 8.37
CA ARG A 128 -11.14 11.99 9.77
C ARG A 128 -12.66 11.94 9.92
N GLN A 129 -13.15 11.16 10.88
CA GLN A 129 -14.55 11.18 11.25
C GLN A 129 -15.02 12.59 11.60
N THR A 130 -16.28 12.89 11.26
CA THR A 130 -16.89 14.18 11.57
C THR A 130 -16.83 14.47 13.08
N PRO A 131 -16.43 15.69 13.50
CA PRO A 131 -16.36 16.00 14.92
C PRO A 131 -17.73 16.02 15.64
N GLN A 132 -18.82 16.27 14.89
CA GLN A 132 -20.18 16.36 15.42
C GLN A 132 -21.14 15.43 14.69
N ASP A 133 -22.04 14.81 15.45
CA ASP A 133 -23.08 13.91 14.96
C ASP A 133 -24.39 14.67 14.73
N LEU A 134 -24.45 15.39 13.60
CA LEU A 134 -25.65 16.15 13.24
C LEU A 134 -26.79 15.26 12.69
N PHE A 135 -26.48 14.03 12.26
CA PHE A 135 -27.38 13.18 11.45
C PHE A 135 -27.48 11.73 11.94
N ALA A 136 -26.93 11.44 13.12
CA ALA A 136 -26.76 10.07 13.59
C ALA A 136 -27.18 9.93 15.07
N PRO A 137 -28.50 9.92 15.37
CA PRO A 137 -29.00 9.69 16.72
C PRO A 137 -28.63 8.30 17.29
N GLU A 138 -28.18 7.38 16.43
CA GLU A 138 -27.83 5.98 16.77
C GLU A 138 -26.31 5.76 16.95
N GLY A 139 -25.48 6.82 16.85
CA GLY A 139 -24.03 6.76 17.08
C GLY A 139 -23.22 7.42 15.96
N LYS A 140 -21.93 7.66 16.22
CA LYS A 140 -21.04 8.35 15.29
C LYS A 140 -20.89 7.60 13.97
N PRO A 141 -21.08 8.23 12.80
CA PRO A 141 -20.91 7.55 11.53
C PRO A 141 -19.46 7.10 11.34
N PRO A 142 -19.21 6.03 10.56
CA PRO A 142 -17.86 5.63 10.20
C PRO A 142 -17.18 6.75 9.41
N ALA A 143 -15.85 6.72 9.37
CA ALA A 143 -15.07 7.60 8.52
C ALA A 143 -15.47 7.42 7.05
N ASN A 144 -15.39 8.51 6.28
CA ASN A 144 -15.47 8.39 4.83
C ASN A 144 -14.19 7.73 4.32
N VAL A 145 -14.31 6.85 3.33
CA VAL A 145 -13.19 6.11 2.77
C VAL A 145 -13.11 6.35 1.27
N ILE A 146 -11.91 6.64 0.77
CA ILE A 146 -11.61 6.65 -0.67
C ILE A 146 -10.68 5.46 -0.94
N ARG A 147 -11.04 4.59 -1.87
CA ARG A 147 -10.27 3.40 -2.21
C ARG A 147 -9.89 3.44 -3.69
N PHE A 148 -8.61 3.22 -3.95
CA PHE A 148 -8.05 3.01 -5.29
C PHE A 148 -7.59 1.56 -5.36
N ARG A 149 -8.33 0.69 -6.05
CA ARG A 149 -8.00 -0.72 -6.23
C ARG A 149 -7.43 -0.92 -7.64
N MET A 150 -6.11 -1.04 -7.72
CA MET A 150 -5.34 -1.14 -8.97
C MET A 150 -5.26 -2.59 -9.49
N LYS A 151 -5.45 -3.57 -8.60
CA LYS A 151 -5.53 -4.99 -8.98
C LYS A 151 -6.61 -5.64 -8.12
N PRO A 152 -7.54 -6.41 -8.69
CA PRO A 152 -7.54 -6.91 -10.08
C PRO A 152 -8.19 -6.02 -11.15
N ASP A 153 -8.92 -4.97 -10.79
CA ASP A 153 -9.98 -4.42 -11.66
C ASP A 153 -10.04 -2.88 -11.78
N ASP A 154 -8.97 -2.16 -11.43
CA ASP A 154 -8.86 -0.69 -11.61
C ASP A 154 -10.13 0.09 -11.19
N VAL A 155 -10.58 -0.15 -9.96
CA VAL A 155 -11.78 0.48 -9.39
C VAL A 155 -11.41 1.63 -8.45
N ILE A 156 -12.09 2.75 -8.60
CA ILE A 156 -12.12 3.82 -7.58
C ILE A 156 -13.47 3.80 -6.90
N SER A 157 -13.48 3.69 -5.57
CA SER A 157 -14.70 3.80 -4.78
C SER A 157 -14.59 4.84 -3.67
N MET A 158 -15.73 5.42 -3.32
CA MET A 158 -15.87 6.34 -2.20
C MET A 158 -17.06 5.93 -1.35
N SER A 159 -16.78 5.52 -0.11
CA SER A 159 -17.79 5.19 0.90
C SER A 159 -18.06 6.42 1.75
N MET A 160 -19.31 6.88 1.76
CA MET A 160 -19.72 8.11 2.45
C MET A 160 -21.11 7.98 3.07
N GLN A 161 -21.51 8.98 3.85
CA GLN A 161 -22.84 9.05 4.44
C GLN A 161 -23.79 9.87 3.56
N ALA A 162 -24.98 9.34 3.28
CA ALA A 162 -26.06 10.04 2.58
C ALA A 162 -27.35 10.04 3.40
N LYS A 163 -28.14 11.12 3.30
CA LYS A 163 -29.46 11.20 3.94
C LYS A 163 -30.39 10.17 3.32
N VAL A 164 -31.02 9.36 4.17
CA VAL A 164 -32.08 8.44 3.76
C VAL A 164 -33.31 9.26 3.33
N PRO A 165 -33.93 8.99 2.16
CA PRO A 165 -35.17 9.64 1.77
C PRO A 165 -36.27 9.47 2.82
N GLY A 166 -36.92 10.58 3.18
CA GLY A 166 -37.97 10.62 4.20
C GLY A 166 -37.87 11.84 5.13
N ASP A 167 -38.79 11.89 6.09
CA ASP A 167 -38.94 13.01 7.03
C ASP A 167 -37.90 12.99 8.15
N GLY A 168 -37.29 11.83 8.42
CA GLY A 168 -36.26 11.65 9.44
C GLY A 168 -34.88 12.20 9.03
N LEU A 169 -34.11 12.67 10.00
CA LEU A 169 -32.69 13.00 9.87
C LEU A 169 -31.84 11.76 10.19
N ARG A 170 -31.84 10.81 9.25
CA ARG A 170 -31.03 9.58 9.33
C ARG A 170 -30.09 9.51 8.14
N ALA A 171 -28.82 9.24 8.41
CA ALA A 171 -27.83 8.93 7.38
C ALA A 171 -27.65 7.41 7.22
N GLN A 172 -27.21 6.99 6.05
CA GLN A 172 -26.73 5.63 5.78
C GLN A 172 -25.47 5.67 4.91
N GLY A 173 -24.64 4.65 5.03
CA GLY A 173 -23.50 4.46 4.13
C GLY A 173 -23.97 4.24 2.68
N VAL A 174 -23.30 4.92 1.75
CA VAL A 174 -23.44 4.72 0.31
C VAL A 174 -22.07 4.66 -0.33
N ASP A 175 -21.94 3.80 -1.34
CA ASP A 175 -20.72 3.67 -2.14
C ASP A 175 -20.93 4.30 -3.51
N LEU A 176 -20.04 5.21 -3.88
CA LEU A 176 -19.90 5.69 -5.26
C LEU A 176 -18.71 4.96 -5.88
N THR A 177 -18.97 4.20 -6.93
CA THR A 177 -17.95 3.36 -7.58
C THR A 177 -17.82 3.71 -9.05
N VAL A 178 -16.58 3.84 -9.50
CA VAL A 178 -16.23 3.93 -10.92
C VAL A 178 -15.32 2.76 -11.24
N ASP A 179 -15.79 1.91 -12.14
CA ASP A 179 -14.99 0.85 -12.77
C ASP A 179 -14.41 1.40 -14.07
N TYR A 180 -13.08 1.46 -14.18
CA TYR A 180 -12.43 2.04 -15.35
C TYR A 180 -12.60 1.19 -16.60
N GLY A 181 -12.57 -0.14 -16.45
CA GLY A 181 -12.77 -1.07 -17.57
C GLY A 181 -14.14 -0.88 -18.20
N GLU A 182 -15.19 -0.77 -17.37
CA GLU A 182 -16.55 -0.48 -17.84
C GLU A 182 -16.72 0.97 -18.35
N ALA A 183 -16.15 1.95 -17.66
CA ALA A 183 -16.38 3.36 -17.97
C ALA A 183 -15.61 3.87 -19.19
N LEU A 184 -14.41 3.34 -19.46
CA LEU A 184 -13.52 3.82 -20.53
C LEU A 184 -13.35 2.83 -21.70
N GLY A 185 -13.92 1.62 -21.60
CA GLY A 185 -14.09 0.73 -22.75
C GLY A 185 -12.96 -0.27 -22.99
N GLY A 186 -12.50 -0.96 -21.95
CA GLY A 186 -11.57 -2.08 -22.03
C GLY A 186 -10.23 -1.83 -21.33
N ASP A 187 -9.42 -2.88 -21.25
CA ASP A 187 -8.10 -2.84 -20.63
C ASP A 187 -7.17 -1.94 -21.47
N GLY A 188 -6.45 -1.03 -20.80
CA GLY A 188 -5.38 -0.26 -21.43
C GLY A 188 -4.24 -1.16 -21.94
N PRO A 189 -3.24 -0.60 -22.63
CA PRO A 189 -2.05 -1.36 -23.00
C PRO A 189 -1.40 -1.99 -21.77
N ASP A 190 -0.81 -3.17 -21.94
CA ASP A 190 -0.09 -3.85 -20.85
C ASP A 190 0.97 -2.91 -20.25
N PRO A 191 1.23 -2.95 -18.93
CA PRO A 191 2.21 -2.08 -18.29
C PRO A 191 3.57 -2.05 -19.00
N TYR A 192 4.05 -3.18 -19.53
CA TYR A 192 5.31 -3.21 -20.28
C TYR A 192 5.22 -2.57 -21.66
N GLU A 193 4.10 -2.75 -22.37
CA GLU A 193 3.88 -2.09 -23.66
C GLU A 193 3.91 -0.57 -23.50
N ARG A 194 3.24 -0.06 -22.46
CA ARG A 194 3.25 1.36 -22.11
C ARG A 194 4.66 1.87 -21.78
N LEU A 195 5.39 1.18 -20.91
CA LEU A 195 6.74 1.60 -20.51
C LEU A 195 7.72 1.57 -21.69
N ILE A 196 7.62 0.58 -22.58
CA ILE A 196 8.45 0.54 -23.80
C ILE A 196 8.11 1.72 -24.72
N GLY A 197 6.82 2.03 -24.89
CA GLY A 197 6.37 3.21 -25.64
C GLY A 197 6.96 4.50 -25.08
N ASP A 198 6.79 4.74 -23.77
CA ASP A 198 7.32 5.93 -23.09
C ASP A 198 8.86 6.03 -23.23
N ALA A 199 9.59 4.90 -23.15
CA ALA A 199 11.04 4.88 -23.37
C ALA A 199 11.45 5.27 -24.80
N LEU A 200 10.68 4.85 -25.81
CA LEU A 200 10.92 5.20 -27.21
C LEU A 200 10.61 6.68 -27.48
N ASP A 201 9.59 7.22 -26.82
CA ASP A 201 9.20 8.63 -26.91
C ASP A 201 10.11 9.55 -26.06
N GLY A 202 11.02 8.96 -25.26
CA GLY A 202 11.92 9.70 -24.39
C GLY A 202 11.21 10.33 -23.19
N ASP A 203 10.08 9.76 -22.77
CA ASP A 203 9.27 10.23 -21.64
C ASP A 203 9.63 9.49 -20.35
N PRO A 204 10.29 10.15 -19.38
CA PRO A 204 10.74 9.49 -18.18
C PRO A 204 9.71 9.53 -17.04
N ARG A 205 8.46 9.98 -17.26
CA ARG A 205 7.46 10.21 -16.18
C ARG A 205 7.16 8.97 -15.34
N LEU A 206 7.12 7.80 -15.97
CA LEU A 206 6.82 6.52 -15.29
C LEU A 206 8.07 5.77 -14.83
N PHE A 207 9.25 6.36 -14.98
CA PHE A 207 10.52 5.76 -14.59
C PHE A 207 11.03 6.37 -13.30
N ALA A 208 11.41 5.52 -12.35
CA ALA A 208 12.05 5.96 -11.11
C ALA A 208 13.38 6.66 -11.42
N ARG A 209 13.56 7.86 -10.86
CA ARG A 209 14.82 8.61 -10.95
C ARG A 209 15.77 8.15 -9.84
N GLN A 210 17.08 8.23 -10.09
CA GLN A 210 18.11 7.70 -9.18
C GLN A 210 17.93 8.17 -7.73
N ASP A 211 17.70 9.46 -7.51
CA ASP A 211 17.45 10.07 -6.20
C ASP A 211 16.21 9.48 -5.50
N SER A 212 15.12 9.23 -6.23
CA SER A 212 13.93 8.58 -5.65
C SER A 212 14.21 7.13 -5.22
N VAL A 213 15.10 6.43 -5.93
CA VAL A 213 15.53 5.07 -5.60
C VAL A 213 16.45 5.08 -4.37
N GLU A 214 17.35 6.04 -4.27
CA GLU A 214 18.23 6.24 -3.10
C GLU A 214 17.41 6.53 -1.84
N GLU A 215 16.41 7.41 -1.92
CA GLU A 215 15.50 7.68 -0.80
C GLU A 215 14.69 6.44 -0.40
N ALA A 216 14.21 5.67 -1.37
CA ALA A 216 13.50 4.43 -1.09
C ALA A 216 14.37 3.41 -0.35
N TRP A 217 15.66 3.29 -0.71
CA TRP A 217 16.62 2.48 0.04
C TRP A 217 16.86 3.02 1.45
N ARG A 218 17.11 4.33 1.59
CA ARG A 218 17.31 4.98 2.90
C ARG A 218 16.15 4.71 3.86
N ILE A 219 14.92 4.70 3.35
CA ILE A 219 13.71 4.47 4.16
C ILE A 219 13.70 3.06 4.74
N VAL A 220 14.06 2.03 3.97
CA VAL A 220 13.94 0.62 4.41
C VAL A 220 15.22 0.03 5.00
N GLU A 221 16.39 0.63 4.75
CA GLU A 221 17.71 0.05 5.07
C GLU A 221 17.82 -0.46 6.52
N GLY A 222 17.30 0.30 7.48
CA GLY A 222 17.35 -0.05 8.91
C GLY A 222 16.58 -1.30 9.33
N VAL A 223 15.76 -1.88 8.44
CA VAL A 223 14.87 -3.03 8.73
C VAL A 223 15.05 -4.20 7.76
N LEU A 224 16.09 -4.16 6.93
CA LEU A 224 16.38 -5.17 5.90
C LEU A 224 17.05 -6.46 6.43
N ASP A 225 17.65 -6.39 7.61
CA ASP A 225 18.26 -7.51 8.31
C ASP A 225 17.28 -8.13 9.32
N SER A 226 17.63 -9.28 9.90
CA SER A 226 16.92 -10.03 10.95
C SER A 226 16.84 -9.29 12.30
N THR A 227 16.40 -8.04 12.26
CA THR A 227 16.34 -7.08 13.36
C THR A 227 15.01 -7.14 14.11
N THR A 228 13.98 -7.70 13.45
CA THR A 228 12.62 -7.82 13.98
C THR A 228 12.20 -9.29 14.01
N PRO A 229 11.48 -9.74 15.06
CA PRO A 229 10.93 -11.09 15.11
C PRO A 229 10.08 -11.43 13.89
N LEU A 230 10.22 -12.67 13.42
CA LEU A 230 9.42 -13.23 12.33
C LEU A 230 8.22 -13.98 12.92
N HIS A 231 7.02 -13.65 12.44
CA HIS A 231 5.77 -14.26 12.90
C HIS A 231 5.17 -15.17 11.84
N ASP A 232 5.03 -16.46 12.13
CA ASP A 232 4.37 -17.37 11.20
C ASP A 232 2.88 -17.07 11.08
N TYR A 233 2.30 -17.27 9.90
CA TYR A 233 0.87 -17.14 9.65
C TYR A 233 0.35 -18.24 8.72
N ARG A 234 -0.91 -18.61 8.91
CA ARG A 234 -1.54 -19.64 8.08
C ARG A 234 -1.65 -19.15 6.63
N ARG A 235 -1.16 -19.93 5.67
CA ARG A 235 -1.38 -19.66 4.25
C ARG A 235 -2.89 -19.52 3.94
N GLY A 236 -3.25 -18.47 3.20
CA GLY A 236 -4.65 -18.08 2.96
C GLY A 236 -5.28 -17.26 4.09
N SER A 237 -4.50 -16.74 5.05
CA SER A 237 -4.94 -15.68 5.97
C SER A 237 -4.51 -14.30 5.46
N SER A 238 -4.96 -13.24 6.14
CA SER A 238 -4.58 -11.86 5.86
C SER A 238 -3.24 -11.44 6.49
N GLY A 239 -2.36 -12.40 6.80
CA GLY A 239 -1.09 -12.21 7.50
C GLY A 239 -1.14 -12.60 8.99
N PRO A 240 -0.09 -12.28 9.77
CA PRO A 240 -0.01 -12.58 11.19
C PRO A 240 -0.87 -11.61 12.03
N ASP A 241 -1.47 -12.12 13.11
CA ASP A 241 -2.38 -11.32 13.97
C ASP A 241 -1.72 -10.05 14.52
N CYS A 242 -0.42 -10.11 14.84
CA CYS A 242 0.34 -8.97 15.35
C CYS A 242 0.48 -7.82 14.33
N ALA A 243 0.24 -8.04 13.03
CA ALA A 243 0.22 -6.98 12.03
C ALA A 243 -0.94 -6.00 12.23
N SER A 244 -2.02 -6.41 12.91
CA SER A 244 -3.11 -5.52 13.33
C SER A 244 -2.73 -4.61 14.51
N LEU A 245 -1.60 -4.90 15.18
CA LEU A 245 -1.14 -4.20 16.37
C LEU A 245 -0.09 -3.12 16.08
N LEU A 246 0.23 -2.86 14.80
CA LEU A 246 1.13 -1.75 14.45
C LEU A 246 0.62 -0.47 15.14
N PRO A 247 1.48 0.22 15.91
CA PRO A 247 1.04 1.35 16.73
C PRO A 247 0.28 2.36 15.88
N GLY A 248 -0.85 2.89 16.38
CA GLY A 248 -1.71 3.83 15.63
C GLY A 248 -3.20 3.51 15.69
N GLY A 249 -3.58 2.30 16.13
CA GLY A 249 -4.93 1.98 16.60
C GLY A 249 -6.03 1.95 15.53
N LEU A 250 -5.67 2.01 14.25
CA LEU A 250 -6.60 1.81 13.14
C LEU A 250 -6.55 0.35 12.73
N SER A 251 -7.67 -0.36 12.85
CA SER A 251 -7.83 -1.66 12.22
C SER A 251 -7.69 -1.49 10.71
N TRP A 252 -7.03 -2.43 10.03
CA TRP A 252 -7.01 -2.46 8.57
C TRP A 252 -8.45 -2.34 8.04
N PRO A 253 -8.72 -1.44 7.07
CA PRO A 253 -10.04 -1.32 6.49
C PRO A 253 -10.50 -2.70 5.98
N GLN A 254 -11.66 -3.16 6.44
CA GLN A 254 -12.21 -4.42 5.96
C GLN A 254 -12.64 -4.26 4.49
N HIS A 255 -12.57 -5.36 3.75
CA HIS A 255 -13.02 -5.45 2.36
C HIS A 255 -14.54 -5.58 2.28
#